data_AF-A0A3T0KRY9-F1
#
_entry.id   AF-A0A3T0KRY9-F1
#
_cell.length_a   1.000
_cell.length_b   1.000
_cell.length_c   1.000
_cell.angle_alpha   90.00
_cell.angle_beta   90.00
_cell.angle_gamma   90.00
#
_symmetry.space_group_name_H-M   'P 1'
#
loop_
_entity.id
_entity.type
_entity.pdbx_description
1 polymer ?
#
loop_
_entity_poly.entity_id
_entity_poly.type
_entity_poly.pdbx_seq_one_letter_code
_entity_poly.pdbx_strand_id
1 'polypeptide(L)'
;MNFGLEEVEPFLKHLSSSILDSGFNQDEINTIQSEINTMKEDNEVKEIGTFDVIYKGQPTKIRIQAEIHIEDVDKEVVLYMFSIQELVDIIDEEMLKTEDEREF
;
A
#
# COMPACT_ATOMS: atom_id res chain seq x y z
N MET A 1 6.04 -5.41 -6.02
CA MET A 1 4.81 -6.01 -6.57
C MET A 1 4.00 -4.92 -7.21
N ASN A 2 3.39 -5.24 -8.37
CA ASN A 2 2.50 -4.32 -9.08
C ASN A 2 1.06 -4.64 -8.70
N PHE A 3 0.30 -3.59 -8.38
CA PHE A 3 -1.12 -3.63 -8.07
C PHE A 3 -1.90 -2.98 -9.20
N GLY A 4 -3.07 -3.54 -9.53
CA GLY A 4 -4.14 -2.74 -10.10
C GLY A 4 -4.54 -1.65 -9.11
N LEU A 5 -4.93 -0.48 -9.63
CA LEU A 5 -5.35 0.64 -8.79
C LEU A 5 -6.48 0.25 -7.81
N GLU A 6 -7.38 -0.62 -8.25
CA GLU A 6 -8.50 -1.17 -7.48
C GLU A 6 -8.06 -2.10 -6.33
N GLU A 7 -6.84 -2.65 -6.38
CA GLU A 7 -6.32 -3.58 -5.38
C GLU A 7 -5.61 -2.87 -4.21
N VAL A 8 -5.25 -1.60 -4.39
CA VAL A 8 -4.59 -0.78 -3.35
C VAL A 8 -5.45 -0.69 -2.08
N GLU A 9 -6.74 -0.40 -2.20
CA GLU A 9 -7.64 -0.29 -1.05
C GLU A 9 -7.86 -1.63 -0.34
N PRO A 10 -8.22 -2.74 -1.03
CA PRO A 10 -8.31 -4.07 -0.43
C PRO A 10 -7.05 -4.47 0.34
N PHE A 11 -5.87 -4.24 -0.23
CA PHE A 11 -4.60 -4.56 0.41
C PHE A 11 -4.38 -3.76 1.70
N LEU A 12 -4.59 -2.44 1.66
CA LEU A 12 -4.46 -1.58 2.85
C LEU A 12 -5.47 -1.96 3.94
N LYS A 13 -6.71 -2.34 3.57
CA LYS A 13 -7.71 -2.84 4.51
C LYS A 13 -7.28 -4.14 5.17
N HIS A 14 -6.74 -5.08 4.39
CA HIS A 14 -6.24 -6.35 4.91
C HIS A 14 -5.11 -6.15 5.92
N LEU A 15 -4.12 -5.29 5.60
CA LEU A 15 -3.08 -4.93 6.55
C LEU A 15 -3.67 -4.37 7.86
N SER A 16 -4.63 -3.46 7.74
CA SER A 16 -5.31 -2.87 8.90
C SER A 16 -6.11 -3.84 9.75
N SER A 17 -6.72 -4.88 9.14
CA SER A 17 -7.59 -5.81 9.86
C SER A 17 -6.88 -7.05 10.38
N SER A 18 -5.80 -7.46 9.71
CA SER A 18 -5.21 -8.80 9.88
C SER A 18 -3.81 -8.75 10.47
N ILE A 19 -3.06 -7.67 10.26
CA ILE A 19 -1.66 -7.55 10.66
C ILE A 19 -1.47 -6.51 11.77
N LEU A 20 -2.12 -5.36 11.62
CA LEU A 20 -2.01 -4.24 12.54
C LEU A 20 -3.09 -4.34 13.62
N ASP A 21 -2.74 -3.99 14.86
CA ASP A 21 -3.73 -3.87 15.94
C ASP A 21 -4.60 -2.62 15.72
N SER A 22 -4.02 -1.59 15.09
CA SER A 22 -4.70 -0.40 14.57
C SER A 22 -3.95 0.06 13.34
N GLY A 23 -4.54 -0.13 12.16
CA GLY A 23 -3.96 0.28 10.88
C GLY A 23 -4.55 1.58 10.32
N PHE A 24 -4.50 1.69 9.00
CA PHE A 24 -5.07 2.77 8.23
C PHE A 24 -6.59 2.86 8.41
N ASN A 25 -7.09 4.06 8.65
CA ASN A 25 -8.52 4.34 8.62
C ASN A 25 -9.01 4.62 7.20
N GLN A 26 -10.34 4.65 7.00
CA GLN A 26 -10.91 4.82 5.66
C GLN A 26 -10.54 6.17 5.02
N ASP A 27 -10.41 7.25 5.79
CA ASP A 27 -10.03 8.57 5.25
C ASP A 27 -8.57 8.57 4.78
N GLU A 28 -7.67 7.89 5.49
CA GLU A 28 -6.28 7.69 5.08
C GLU A 28 -6.20 6.84 3.81
N ILE A 29 -6.95 5.74 3.75
CA ILE A 29 -7.01 4.88 2.55
C ILE A 29 -7.54 5.66 1.35
N ASN A 30 -8.62 6.43 1.53
CA ASN A 30 -9.17 7.30 0.49
C ASN A 30 -8.15 8.36 0.04
N THR A 31 -7.39 8.91 0.96
CA THR A 31 -6.32 9.88 0.66
C THR A 31 -5.23 9.22 -0.18
N ILE A 32 -4.75 8.03 0.21
CA ILE A 32 -3.74 7.28 -0.54
C ILE A 32 -4.23 7.00 -1.97
N GLN A 33 -5.44 6.46 -2.13
CA GLN A 33 -6.01 6.20 -3.44
C GLN A 33 -6.21 7.48 -4.26
N SER A 34 -6.68 8.57 -3.65
CA SER A 34 -6.87 9.84 -4.35
C SER A 34 -5.53 10.40 -4.84
N GLU A 35 -4.50 10.37 -4.01
CA GLU A 35 -3.15 10.84 -4.38
C GLU A 35 -2.59 10.02 -5.54
N ILE A 36 -2.69 8.69 -5.48
CA ILE A 36 -2.28 7.81 -6.58
C ILE A 36 -3.08 8.12 -7.85
N ASN A 37 -4.40 8.33 -7.75
CA ASN A 37 -5.26 8.71 -8.88
C ASN A 37 -4.84 10.03 -9.54
N THR A 38 -4.28 10.97 -8.77
CA THR A 38 -3.82 12.25 -9.32
C THR A 38 -2.53 12.14 -10.14
N MET A 39 -1.76 11.07 -9.95
CA MET A 39 -0.53 10.79 -10.69
C MET A 39 -0.86 10.44 -12.16
N LYS A 40 -0.11 11.00 -13.11
CA LYS A 40 -0.42 10.96 -14.55
C LYS A 40 0.80 10.70 -15.44
N GLU A 41 2.01 10.82 -14.92
CA GLU A 41 3.21 10.57 -15.71
C GLU A 41 3.64 9.11 -15.56
N ASP A 42 4.03 8.47 -16.66
CA ASP A 42 4.58 7.12 -16.61
C ASP A 42 5.90 7.12 -15.81
N ASN A 43 6.05 6.16 -14.91
CA ASN A 43 7.11 6.09 -13.89
C ASN A 43 7.11 7.28 -12.92
N GLU A 44 5.97 7.96 -12.73
CA GLU A 44 5.85 8.98 -11.69
C GLU A 44 5.98 8.33 -10.33
N VAL A 45 6.86 8.88 -9.49
CA VAL A 45 7.10 8.42 -8.12
C VAL A 45 6.75 9.54 -7.16
N LYS A 46 5.91 9.25 -6.17
CA LYS A 46 5.41 10.25 -5.22
C LYS A 46 5.31 9.72 -3.81
N GLU A 47 5.86 10.46 -2.85
CA GLU A 47 5.61 10.20 -1.43
C GLU A 47 4.16 10.59 -1.11
N ILE A 48 3.39 9.64 -0.60
CA ILE A 48 1.96 9.82 -0.30
C ILE A 48 1.78 10.35 1.11
N GLY A 49 2.55 9.82 2.06
CA GLY A 49 2.50 10.26 3.45
C GLY A 49 3.12 9.29 4.44
N THR A 50 3.06 9.68 5.71
CA THR A 50 3.45 8.84 6.85
C THR A 50 2.25 8.71 7.78
N PHE A 51 1.89 7.47 8.11
CA PHE A 51 0.69 7.10 8.85
C PHE A 51 1.07 6.47 10.18
N ASP A 52 0.39 6.88 11.25
CA ASP A 52 0.57 6.32 12.58
C ASP A 52 -0.24 5.01 12.69
N VAL A 53 0.42 3.94 13.13
CA VAL A 53 -0.19 2.60 13.28
C VAL A 53 0.19 1.99 14.62
N ILE A 54 -0.54 0.96 15.04
CA ILE A 54 -0.18 0.13 16.20
C ILE A 54 0.15 -1.27 15.69
N TYR A 55 1.36 -1.71 15.97
CA TYR A 55 1.83 -3.04 15.64
C TYR A 55 2.35 -3.74 16.90
N LYS A 56 1.77 -4.89 17.25
CA LYS A 56 2.08 -5.66 18.46
C LYS A 56 2.03 -4.81 19.73
N GLY A 57 1.02 -3.94 19.82
CA GLY A 57 0.80 -2.99 20.92
C GLY A 57 1.77 -1.81 20.96
N GLN A 58 2.66 -1.66 19.98
CA GLN A 58 3.63 -0.58 19.91
C GLN A 58 3.22 0.48 18.86
N PRO A 59 3.14 1.77 19.24
CA PRO A 59 3.00 2.85 18.27
C PRO A 59 4.18 2.85 17.29
N THR A 60 3.86 2.78 16.01
CA THR A 60 4.80 2.70 14.88
C THR A 60 4.32 3.62 13.77
N LYS A 61 5.17 3.86 12.76
CA LYS A 61 4.81 4.63 11.57
C LYS A 61 5.07 3.82 10.32
N ILE A 62 4.17 3.91 9.34
CA ILE A 62 4.39 3.42 7.99
C ILE A 62 4.44 4.63 7.06
N ARG A 63 5.55 4.80 6.36
CA ARG A 63 5.67 5.77 5.28
C ARG A 63 5.38 5.09 3.95
N ILE A 64 4.53 5.68 3.12
CA ILE A 64 4.12 5.14 1.83
C ILE A 64 4.59 6.07 0.72
N GLN A 65 5.20 5.48 -0.29
CA GLN A 65 5.49 6.08 -1.57
C GLN A 65 4.86 5.20 -2.66
N ALA A 66 4.26 5.83 -3.65
CA ALA A 66 3.69 5.13 -4.79
C ALA A 66 4.50 5.46 -6.05
N GLU A 67 4.60 4.48 -6.93
CA GLU A 67 5.04 4.64 -8.31
C GLU A 67 3.94 4.13 -9.22
N ILE A 68 3.71 4.79 -10.35
CA ILE A 68 2.73 4.33 -11.34
C ILE A 68 3.42 4.00 -12.65
N HIS A 69 3.00 2.91 -13.28
CA HIS A 69 3.39 2.55 -14.65
C HIS A 69 2.14 2.63 -15.51
N ILE A 70 2.23 3.36 -16.63
CA ILE A 70 1.11 3.57 -17.55
C ILE A 70 1.45 2.94 -18.89
N GLU A 71 0.82 1.81 -19.19
CA GLU A 71 0.88 1.17 -20.51
C GLU A 71 -0.47 1.32 -21.22
N ASP A 72 -0.50 2.13 -22.29
CA ASP A 72 -1.70 2.51 -23.04
C ASP A 72 -2.81 3.13 -22.16
N VAL A 73 -3.71 2.29 -21.62
CA VAL A 73 -4.85 2.68 -20.76
C VAL A 73 -4.80 2.05 -19.38
N ASP A 74 -3.89 1.09 -19.18
CA ASP A 74 -3.74 0.38 -17.91
C ASP A 74 -2.75 1.13 -17.03
N LYS A 75 -3.13 1.27 -15.76
CA LYS A 75 -2.35 1.97 -14.74
C LYS A 75 -2.03 0.99 -13.62
N GLU A 76 -0.78 0.54 -13.60
CA GLU A 76 -0.25 -0.27 -12.53
C GLU A 76 0.34 0.63 -11.44
N VAL A 77 0.30 0.14 -10.20
CA VAL A 77 0.78 0.86 -9.01
C VAL A 77 1.77 -0.01 -8.26
N VAL A 78 2.95 0.54 -7.96
CA VAL A 78 3.92 -0.06 -7.05
C VAL A 78 3.87 0.72 -5.73
N LEU A 79 3.61 0.02 -4.62
CA LEU A 79 3.63 0.60 -3.28
C LEU A 79 4.95 0.28 -2.59
N TYR A 80 5.69 1.33 -2.24
CA TYR A 80 6.86 1.23 -1.37
C TYR A 80 6.47 1.63 0.05
N MET A 81 6.57 0.67 0.98
CA MET A 81 6.25 0.89 2.39
C MET A 81 7.51 0.83 3.24
N PHE A 82 7.71 1.84 4.08
CA PHE A 82 8.86 1.95 4.96
C PHE A 82 8.40 2.00 6.41
N SER A 83 8.95 1.09 7.22
CA SER A 83 8.71 1.04 8.66
C SER A 83 9.89 0.36 9.36
N ILE A 84 9.68 -0.15 10.58
CA ILE A 84 10.61 -1.06 11.24
C ILE A 84 10.76 -2.35 10.41
N GLN A 85 11.96 -2.93 10.39
CA GLN A 85 12.29 -4.07 9.52
C GLN A 85 11.29 -5.23 9.66
N GLU A 86 10.95 -5.61 10.89
CA GLU A 86 10.01 -6.71 11.15
C GLU A 86 8.63 -6.48 10.51
N LEU A 87 8.13 -5.24 10.52
CA LEU A 87 6.84 -4.93 9.92
C LEU A 87 6.94 -4.87 8.39
N VAL A 88 8.05 -4.38 7.86
CA VAL A 88 8.31 -4.40 6.41
C VAL A 88 8.36 -5.84 5.90
N ASP A 89 9.09 -6.73 6.59
CA ASP A 89 9.20 -8.14 6.20
C ASP A 89 7.82 -8.82 6.12
N ILE A 90 6.94 -8.53 7.07
CA ILE A 90 5.57 -9.06 7.07
C ILE A 90 4.73 -8.45 5.96
N ILE A 91 4.82 -7.14 5.73
CA ILE A 91 4.10 -6.49 4.63
C ILE A 91 4.52 -7.09 3.29
N ASP A 92 5.82 -7.32 3.08
CA ASP A 92 6.34 -7.97 1.87
C ASP A 92 5.80 -9.41 1.72
N GLU A 93 5.72 -10.18 2.80
CA GLU A 93 5.09 -11.51 2.78
C GLU A 93 3.59 -11.45 2.44
N GLU A 94 2.85 -10.48 2.96
CA GLU A 94 1.42 -10.30 2.66
C GLU A 94 1.18 -9.82 1.22
N MET A 95 2.09 -9.00 0.67
CA MET A 95 2.07 -8.65 -0.75
C MET A 95 2.18 -9.92 -1.61
N LEU A 96 3.17 -10.78 -1.35
CA LEU A 96 3.35 -12.03 -2.09
C LEU A 96 2.13 -12.95 -2.05
N LYS A 97 1.45 -13.06 -0.89
CA LYS A 97 0.22 -13.87 -0.77
C LYS A 97 -0.93 -13.33 -1.61
N THR A 98 -1.01 -12.00 -1.75
CA THR A 98 -2.01 -11.35 -2.59
C THR A 98 -1.77 -11.64 -4.08
N GLU A 99 -0.52 -11.95 -4.50
CA GLU A 99 -0.21 -12.43 -5.86
C GLU A 99 -0.70 -13.85 -6.09
N ASP A 100 -0.43 -14.76 -5.15
CA ASP A 100 -0.80 -16.19 -5.28
C ASP A 100 -2.32 -16.39 -5.39
N GLU A 101 -3.13 -15.54 -4.74
CA GLU A 101 -4.60 -15.57 -4.86
C GLU A 101 -5.11 -15.13 -6.25
N ARG A 102 -4.28 -14.49 -7.10
CA ARG A 102 -4.64 -14.10 -8.47
C ARG A 102 -4.52 -15.25 -9.49
N GLU A 103 -3.74 -16.29 -9.20
CA GLU A 103 -3.48 -17.41 -10.14
C GLU A 103 -4.54 -18.55 -10.10
N PHE A 104 -5.64 -18.40 -9.35
CA PHE A 104 -6.67 -19.44 -9.17
C PHE A 104 -8.08 -19.07 -9.65
#